data_AF-A0A662KW79-F1
#
_entry.id   AF-A0A662KW79-F1
#
_cell.length_a   1.000
_cell.length_b   1.000
_cell.length_c   1.000
_cell.angle_alpha   90.00
_cell.angle_beta   90.00
_cell.angle_gamma   90.00
#
_symmetry.space_group_name_H-M   'P 1'
#
loop_
_entity.id
_entity.type
_entity.pdbx_description
1 polymer ?
#
loop_
_entity_poly.entity_id
_entity_poly.type
_entity_poly.pdbx_seq_one_letter_code
_entity_poly.pdbx_strand_id
1 'polypeptide(L)'
;MIWILLIFAFIPTLIYVAWIRNTEKYEREPWSALIFVFIWGATLSIISAIILEKLFEIPLIDFVNNGDIVTIMLGVIIAPAVEEFTKPLSMTTRIIRKNINEIEDGLIYGAVAGLGFSATENLLYGMYFSKEGIV
;
A
#
# COMPACT_ATOMS: atom_id res chain seq x y z
N MET A 1 21.09 2.99 -11.10
CA MET A 1 20.37 2.15 -10.13
C MET A 1 18.98 2.69 -9.81
N ILE A 2 18.85 3.87 -9.20
CA ILE A 2 17.55 4.38 -8.70
C ILE A 2 16.45 4.49 -9.78
N TRP A 3 16.81 4.94 -10.99
CA TRP A 3 15.87 5.02 -12.11
C TRP A 3 15.29 3.67 -12.52
N ILE A 4 16.10 2.61 -12.46
CA ILE A 4 15.67 1.25 -12.77
C ILE A 4 14.67 0.79 -11.71
N LEU A 5 14.97 1.00 -10.43
CA LEU A 5 14.06 0.66 -9.34
C LEU A 5 12.72 1.40 -9.45
N LEU A 6 12.74 2.69 -9.76
CA LEU A 6 11.51 3.48 -9.99
C LEU A 6 10.69 2.91 -11.15
N ILE A 7 11.33 2.58 -12.28
CA ILE A 7 10.65 2.01 -13.44
C ILE A 7 9.99 0.68 -13.07
N PHE A 8 10.74 -0.24 -12.46
CA PHE A 8 10.24 -1.57 -12.13
C PHE A 8 9.20 -1.58 -11.00
N ALA A 9 9.27 -0.61 -10.09
CA ALA A 9 8.28 -0.46 -9.03
C ALA A 9 6.93 0.10 -9.53
N PHE A 10 6.97 1.13 -10.40
CA PHE A 10 5.76 1.86 -10.79
C PHE A 10 5.18 1.47 -12.15
N ILE A 11 6.00 1.12 -13.16
CA ILE A 11 5.44 0.82 -14.48
C ILE A 11 4.53 -0.41 -14.46
N PRO A 12 4.93 -1.57 -13.90
CA PRO A 12 4.06 -2.75 -13.86
C PRO A 12 2.76 -2.48 -13.11
N THR A 13 2.83 -1.80 -11.96
CA THR A 13 1.65 -1.48 -11.14
C THR A 13 0.69 -0.54 -11.87
N LEU A 14 1.19 0.49 -12.57
CA LEU A 14 0.37 1.37 -13.40
C LEU A 14 -0.25 0.65 -14.61
N ILE A 15 0.46 -0.30 -15.22
CA ILE A 15 -0.09 -1.16 -16.27
C ILE A 15 -1.26 -1.98 -15.71
N TYR A 16 -1.10 -2.57 -14.52
CA TYR A 16 -2.19 -3.31 -13.87
C TYR A 16 -3.38 -2.42 -13.51
N VAL A 17 -3.15 -1.19 -13.02
CA VAL A 17 -4.24 -0.22 -12.79
C VAL A 17 -5.01 0.04 -14.08
N ALA A 18 -4.30 0.29 -15.19
CA ALA A 18 -4.94 0.50 -16.48
C ALA A 18 -5.68 -0.74 -16.99
N TRP A 19 -5.13 -1.93 -16.77
CA TRP A 19 -5.75 -3.19 -17.15
C TRP A 19 -7.04 -3.45 -16.36
N ILE A 20 -6.98 -3.38 -15.03
CA ILE A 20 -8.12 -3.60 -14.13
C ILE A 20 -9.22 -2.57 -14.39
N ARG A 21 -8.89 -1.29 -14.55
CA ARG A 21 -9.89 -0.27 -14.89
C ARG A 21 -10.65 -0.61 -16.19
N ASN A 22 -9.95 -1.18 -17.17
CA ASN A 22 -10.52 -1.46 -18.49
C ASN A 22 -11.18 -2.83 -18.59
N THR A 23 -11.22 -3.64 -17.51
CA THR A 23 -12.05 -4.85 -17.49
C THR A 23 -13.52 -4.48 -17.57
N GLU A 24 -13.91 -3.37 -16.94
CA GLU A 24 -15.24 -2.80 -17.06
C GLU A 24 -15.41 -2.07 -18.41
N LYS A 25 -16.53 -2.34 -19.08
CA LYS A 25 -16.82 -1.84 -20.42
C LYS A 25 -17.84 -0.71 -20.43
N TYR A 26 -18.74 -0.67 -19.46
CA TYR A 26 -19.90 0.21 -19.42
C TYR A 26 -19.67 1.40 -18.49
N GLU A 27 -19.34 1.17 -17.23
CA GLU A 27 -19.14 2.21 -16.21
C GLU A 27 -17.69 2.23 -15.72
N ARG A 28 -16.80 2.87 -16.48
CA ARG A 28 -15.38 2.92 -16.13
C ARG A 28 -15.09 3.99 -15.09
N GLU A 29 -14.43 3.59 -14.01
CA GLU A 29 -13.99 4.49 -12.95
C GLU A 29 -13.14 5.68 -13.45
N PRO A 30 -13.36 6.89 -12.94
CA PRO A 30 -12.61 8.07 -13.39
C PRO A 30 -11.15 7.99 -12.96
N TRP A 31 -10.23 8.30 -13.87
CA TRP A 31 -8.78 8.25 -13.62
C TRP A 31 -8.35 9.08 -12.40
N SER A 32 -9.01 10.22 -12.16
CA SER A 32 -8.71 11.07 -11.00
C SER A 32 -8.98 10.34 -9.67
N ALA A 33 -10.02 9.52 -9.59
CA ALA A 33 -10.32 8.71 -8.41
C ALA A 33 -9.29 7.59 -8.24
N LEU A 34 -8.91 6.92 -9.32
CA LEU A 34 -7.88 5.87 -9.28
C LEU A 34 -6.51 6.41 -8.87
N ILE A 35 -6.10 7.57 -9.38
CA ILE A 35 -4.84 8.23 -8.97
C ILE A 35 -4.87 8.57 -7.49
N PHE A 36 -6.00 9.10 -6.99
CA PHE A 36 -6.16 9.38 -5.56
C PHE A 36 -6.00 8.11 -4.71
N VAL A 37 -6.68 7.02 -5.08
CA VAL A 37 -6.63 5.75 -4.36
C VAL A 37 -5.24 5.11 -4.44
N PHE A 38 -4.59 5.19 -5.59
CA PHE A 38 -3.22 4.73 -5.78
C PHE A 38 -2.25 5.48 -4.88
N ILE A 39 -2.32 6.82 -4.85
CA ILE A 39 -1.47 7.65 -3.98
C ILE A 39 -1.76 7.35 -2.51
N TRP A 40 -3.03 7.14 -2.13
CA TRP A 40 -3.40 6.75 -0.78
C TRP A 40 -2.71 5.45 -0.36
N GLY A 41 -2.83 4.39 -1.16
CA GLY A 41 -2.15 3.12 -0.88
C GLY A 41 -0.63 3.24 -0.88
N ALA A 42 -0.08 4.02 -1.82
CA ALA A 42 1.36 4.25 -1.96
C ALA A 42 1.98 5.04 -0.80
N THR A 43 1.19 5.76 0.00
CA THR A 43 1.71 6.66 1.04
C THR A 43 1.08 6.40 2.40
N LEU A 44 -0.22 6.59 2.56
CA LEU A 44 -0.90 6.58 3.85
C LEU A 44 -0.90 5.21 4.51
N SER A 45 -0.94 4.12 3.74
CA SER A 45 -0.82 2.76 4.31
C SER A 45 0.55 2.55 4.97
N ILE A 46 1.63 2.95 4.29
CA ILE A 46 3.00 2.81 4.79
C ILE A 46 3.26 3.75 5.98
N ILE A 47 2.81 5.00 5.87
CA ILE A 47 2.96 5.98 6.96
C ILE A 47 2.23 5.50 8.22
N SER A 48 1.00 4.98 8.06
CA SER A 48 0.21 4.45 9.18
C SER A 48 0.91 3.26 9.84
N ALA A 49 1.48 2.35 9.05
CA ALA A 49 2.24 1.21 9.55
C ALA A 49 3.43 1.66 10.39
N ILE A 50 4.27 2.54 9.86
CA ILE A 50 5.47 3.07 10.55
C ILE A 50 5.10 3.78 11.85
N ILE A 51 4.00 4.57 11.85
CA ILE A 51 3.55 5.27 13.06
C ILE A 51 3.12 4.26 14.14
N LEU A 52 2.32 3.26 13.77
CA LEU A 52 1.83 2.27 14.73
C LEU A 52 2.94 1.34 15.20
N GLU A 53 3.88 0.95 14.35
CA GLU A 53 5.07 0.20 14.78
C GLU A 53 5.81 0.92 15.90
N LYS A 54 6.13 2.21 15.69
CA LYS A 54 6.82 3.03 16.69
C LYS A 54 6.01 3.24 17.97
N LEU A 55 4.68 3.33 17.85
CA LEU A 55 3.81 3.51 19.00
C LEU A 55 3.75 2.26 19.88
N PHE A 56 3.77 1.07 19.27
CA PHE A 56 3.66 -0.20 19.97
C PHE A 56 5.00 -0.82 20.37
N GLU A 57 6.12 -0.34 19.84
CA GLU A 57 7.46 -0.85 20.13
C GLU A 57 7.77 -0.88 21.63
N ILE A 58 7.73 0.26 22.32
CA ILE A 58 8.09 0.35 23.75
C ILE A 58 7.15 -0.51 24.62
N PRO A 59 5.80 -0.39 24.53
CA PRO A 59 4.89 -1.20 25.33
C PRO A 59 5.04 -2.71 25.09
N LEU A 60 5.36 -3.13 23.86
CA LEU A 60 5.56 -4.54 23.55
C LEU A 60 6.89 -5.07 24.08
N ILE A 61 7.96 -4.26 24.05
CA ILE A 61 9.25 -4.62 24.66
C ILE A 61 9.05 -4.87 26.16
N ASP A 62 8.35 -3.97 26.85
CA ASP A 62 8.09 -4.10 28.29
C ASP A 62 7.25 -5.35 28.63
N PHE A 63 6.31 -5.74 27.75
CA PHE A 63 5.44 -6.89 27.95
C PHE A 63 6.13 -8.22 27.63
N VAL A 64 6.78 -8.33 26.47
CA VAL A 64 7.36 -9.58 25.95
C VAL A 64 8.74 -9.85 26.55
N ASN A 65 9.49 -8.80 26.94
CA ASN A 65 10.86 -8.88 27.44
C ASN A 65 11.85 -9.59 26.50
N ASN A 66 11.59 -9.55 25.19
CA ASN A 66 12.49 -10.06 24.16
C ASN A 66 12.40 -9.19 22.91
N GLY A 67 13.46 -8.43 22.63
CA GLY A 67 13.51 -7.49 21.51
C GLY A 67 13.33 -8.14 20.15
N ASP A 68 13.97 -9.30 19.91
CA ASP A 68 13.90 -9.99 18.61
C ASP A 68 12.47 -10.45 18.29
N ILE A 69 11.77 -10.98 19.30
CA ILE A 69 10.37 -11.40 19.16
C ILE A 69 9.49 -10.17 18.85
N VAL A 70 9.72 -9.05 19.52
CA VAL A 70 8.95 -7.82 19.29
C VAL A 70 9.18 -7.28 17.89
N THR A 71 10.42 -7.26 17.39
CA THR A 71 10.73 -6.84 16.02
C THR A 71 9.99 -7.71 14.99
N ILE A 72 9.96 -9.03 15.19
CA ILE A 72 9.22 -9.95 14.31
C ILE A 72 7.71 -9.68 14.40
N MET A 73 7.15 -9.51 15.61
CA MET A 73 5.73 -9.22 15.79
C MET A 73 5.32 -7.91 15.12
N LEU A 74 6.13 -6.86 15.26
CA LEU A 74 5.87 -5.56 14.64
C LEU A 74 5.87 -5.67 13.11
N GLY A 75 6.96 -6.18 12.52
CA GLY A 75 7.12 -6.19 11.07
C GLY A 75 6.30 -7.26 10.33
N VAL A 76 5.95 -8.38 10.98
CA VAL A 76 5.28 -9.51 10.30
C VAL A 76 3.78 -9.57 10.62
N ILE A 77 3.34 -9.03 11.76
CA ILE A 77 1.93 -9.12 12.18
C ILE A 77 1.30 -7.74 12.21
N ILE A 78 1.89 -6.80 12.96
CA ILE A 78 1.25 -5.51 13.23
C ILE A 78 1.27 -4.62 12.00
N ALA A 79 2.43 -4.43 11.36
CA ALA A 79 2.52 -3.62 10.14
C ALA A 79 1.62 -4.14 9.02
N PRO A 80 1.67 -5.42 8.60
CA PRO A 80 0.79 -5.91 7.54
C PRO A 80 -0.70 -5.77 7.86
N ALA A 81 -1.10 -5.99 9.12
CA ALA A 81 -2.48 -5.77 9.53
C ALA A 81 -2.88 -4.30 9.34
N VAL A 82 -2.07 -3.36 9.85
CA VAL A 82 -2.33 -1.92 9.73
C VAL A 82 -2.40 -1.47 8.26
N GLU A 83 -1.48 -1.95 7.44
CA GLU A 83 -1.43 -1.63 6.01
C GLU A 83 -2.71 -2.07 5.31
N GLU A 84 -3.16 -3.30 5.58
CA GLU A 84 -4.35 -3.87 4.97
C GLU A 84 -5.64 -3.19 5.44
N PHE A 85 -5.73 -2.81 6.72
CA PHE A 85 -6.85 -2.00 7.22
C PHE A 85 -6.85 -0.58 6.65
N THR A 86 -5.69 -0.01 6.34
CA THR A 86 -5.58 1.39 5.89
C THR A 86 -5.90 1.58 4.40
N LYS A 87 -5.57 0.60 3.55
CA LYS A 87 -5.82 0.66 2.10
C LYS A 87 -7.29 0.98 1.73
N PRO A 88 -8.30 0.24 2.24
CA PRO A 88 -9.70 0.48 1.88
C PRO A 88 -10.28 1.75 2.50
N LEU A 89 -9.64 2.38 3.49
CA LEU A 89 -10.10 3.66 4.05
C LEU A 89 -10.18 4.78 3.01
N SER A 90 -9.38 4.69 1.94
CA SER A 90 -9.48 5.57 0.78
C SER A 90 -10.92 5.67 0.22
N MET A 91 -11.66 4.57 0.24
CA MET A 91 -13.04 4.49 -0.28
C MET A 91 -14.06 5.17 0.62
N THR A 92 -13.76 5.32 1.91
CA THR A 92 -14.63 6.04 2.85
C THR A 92 -14.58 7.56 2.64
N THR A 93 -13.58 8.05 1.91
CA THR A 93 -13.44 9.47 1.59
C THR A 93 -14.59 9.94 0.69
N ARG A 94 -15.03 11.18 0.86
CA ARG A 94 -16.10 11.77 0.02
C ARG A 94 -15.75 11.79 -1.46
N ILE A 95 -14.46 11.81 -1.79
CA ILE A 95 -13.94 11.84 -3.17
C ILE A 95 -14.30 10.55 -3.91
N ILE A 96 -14.15 9.41 -3.23
CA ILE A 96 -14.34 8.07 -3.81
C ILE A 96 -15.75 7.54 -3.55
N ARG A 97 -16.30 7.77 -2.37
CA ARG A 97 -17.63 7.28 -1.99
C ARG A 97 -18.76 7.68 -2.95
N LYS A 98 -18.62 8.81 -3.64
CA LYS A 98 -19.61 9.27 -4.65
C LYS A 98 -19.55 8.52 -5.98
N ASN A 99 -18.45 7.80 -6.24
CA ASN A 99 -18.26 7.03 -7.46
C ASN A 99 -18.59 5.54 -7.24
N ILE A 100 -18.70 5.09 -5.98
CA ILE A 100 -19.06 3.70 -5.67
C ILE A 100 -20.58 3.57 -5.79
N ASN A 101 -21.04 2.96 -6.88
CA ASN A 101 -22.45 2.65 -7.14
C ASN A 101 -22.68 1.13 -7.27
N GLU A 102 -21.64 0.36 -7.59
CA GLU A 102 -21.68 -1.09 -7.77
C GLU A 102 -20.66 -1.80 -6.86
N ILE A 103 -20.82 -3.11 -6.68
CA ILE A 103 -19.89 -3.92 -5.87
C ILE A 103 -18.52 -3.99 -6.55
N GLU A 104 -18.51 -3.95 -7.89
CA GLU A 104 -17.34 -4.06 -8.75
C GLU A 104 -16.36 -2.91 -8.52
N ASP A 105 -16.86 -1.69 -8.29
CA ASP A 105 -16.05 -0.50 -7.98
C ASP A 105 -15.18 -0.72 -6.75
N GLY A 106 -15.74 -1.35 -5.72
CA GLY A 106 -15.02 -1.69 -4.50
C GLY A 106 -13.83 -2.61 -4.78
N LEU A 107 -13.98 -3.57 -5.71
CA LEU A 107 -12.90 -4.45 -6.15
C LEU A 107 -11.83 -3.66 -6.93
N ILE A 108 -12.25 -2.77 -7.83
CA ILE A 108 -11.34 -1.93 -8.63
C ILE A 108 -10.53 -1.01 -7.70
N TYR A 109 -11.20 -0.23 -6.85
CA TYR A 109 -10.54 0.67 -5.91
C TYR A 109 -9.66 -0.08 -4.91
N GLY A 110 -10.10 -1.25 -4.43
CA GLY A 110 -9.32 -2.08 -3.51
C GLY A 110 -8.02 -2.56 -4.15
N ALA A 111 -8.12 -3.07 -5.38
CA ALA A 111 -6.95 -3.48 -6.15
C ALA A 111 -6.00 -2.31 -6.42
N VAL A 112 -6.53 -1.13 -6.77
CA VAL A 112 -5.71 0.08 -7.03
C VAL A 112 -4.99 0.56 -5.77
N ALA A 113 -5.63 0.48 -4.59
CA ALA A 113 -4.99 0.79 -3.31
C ALA A 113 -3.83 -0.19 -3.02
N GLY A 114 -4.05 -1.49 -3.25
CA GLY A 114 -3.02 -2.51 -3.12
C GLY A 114 -1.85 -2.33 -4.09
N LEU A 115 -2.13 -1.98 -5.35
CA LEU A 115 -1.10 -1.71 -6.36
C LEU A 115 -0.27 -0.47 -6.03
N GLY A 116 -0.90 0.57 -5.49
CA GLY A 116 -0.20 1.75 -4.97
C GLY A 116 0.76 1.39 -3.84
N PHE A 117 0.27 0.63 -2.86
CA PHE A 117 1.09 0.12 -1.76
C PHE A 117 2.28 -0.71 -2.26
N SER A 118 2.02 -1.69 -3.14
CA SER A 118 3.04 -2.57 -3.70
C SER A 118 4.12 -1.80 -4.47
N ALA A 119 3.75 -0.72 -5.18
CA ALA A 119 4.71 0.12 -5.89
C ALA A 119 5.74 0.74 -4.93
N THR A 120 5.27 1.37 -3.84
CA THR A 120 6.18 1.99 -2.88
C THR A 120 6.97 0.94 -2.10
N GLU A 121 6.34 -0.16 -1.70
CA GLU A 121 7.00 -1.23 -0.95
C GLU A 121 8.16 -1.86 -1.76
N ASN A 122 7.91 -2.23 -3.02
CA ASN A 122 8.93 -2.76 -3.94
C ASN A 122 10.08 -1.77 -4.14
N LEU A 123 9.78 -0.47 -4.22
CA LEU A 123 10.81 0.56 -4.32
C LEU A 123 11.68 0.60 -3.05
N LEU A 124 11.06 0.58 -1.87
CA LEU A 124 11.77 0.63 -0.59
C LEU A 124 12.65 -0.60 -0.39
N TYR A 125 12.14 -1.80 -0.66
CA TYR A 125 12.95 -3.01 -0.62
C TYR A 125 14.09 -2.98 -1.64
N GLY A 126 13.83 -2.57 -2.87
CA GLY A 126 14.87 -2.45 -3.89
C GLY A 126 15.97 -1.46 -3.49
N MET A 127 15.61 -0.34 -2.86
CA MET A 127 16.57 0.63 -2.33
C MET A 127 17.37 0.06 -1.14
N TYR A 128 16.72 -0.71 -0.27
CA TYR A 128 17.37 -1.37 0.86
C TYR A 128 18.42 -2.37 0.38
N PHE A 129 18.04 -3.31 -0.48
CA PHE A 129 18.96 -4.32 -1.03
C PHE A 129 20.11 -3.70 -1.83
N SER A 130 19.84 -2.64 -2.59
CA SER A 130 20.88 -1.90 -3.31
C SER A 130 21.91 -1.25 -2.39
N LYS A 131 21.56 -0.91 -1.15
CA LYS A 131 22.49 -0.32 -0.18
C LYS A 131 23.33 -1.37 0.55
N GLU A 132 22.76 -2.55 0.82
CA GLU A 132 23.46 -3.65 1.49
C GLU A 132 24.42 -4.41 0.57
N GLY A 133 24.43 -4.13 -0.74
CA GLY A 133 25.37 -4.73 -1.69
C GLY A 133 25.06 -6.19 -2.02
N ILE A 134 23.79 -6.61 -1.84
CA ILE A 134 23.30 -7.96 -2.17
C ILE A 134 23.01 -8.10 -3.67
N VAL A 135 23.36 -7.09 -4.49
CA VAL A 135 23.27 -7.11 -5.96
C VAL A 135 24.53 -6.53 -6.57
#